data_AF-A0A9P1IEZ0-F1
#
_entry.id   AF-A0A9P1IEZ0-F1
#
_cell.length_a   1.000
_cell.length_b   1.000
_cell.length_c   1.000
_cell.angle_alpha   90.00
_cell.angle_beta   90.00
_cell.angle_gamma   90.00
#
_symmetry.space_group_name_H-M   'P 1'
#
loop_
_entity.id
_entity.type
_entity.pdbx_description
1 polymer ?
#
loop_
_entity_poly.entity_id
_entity_poly.type
_entity_poly.pdbx_seq_one_letter_code
_entity_poly.pdbx_strand_id
1 'polypeptide(L)'
;MLNTLIICIFFVIRINAGVIPTSFNITEELDKISKDCLTNAEHHELTGNKYKGHLASFLDWNEIELSVYIIGNSEIRKALGFGPPGPWNNETFPSDERLNAASNLEEYFKLQTTSSVSFSARVHKITEKDFETAIRYLDKRLPGTRLIYRKKVEEFMRDHKTINRKMVDDLTDYIYEIFEKLRDATEEMRWNIRCRLKDRRDYITSYGIFSSLLEK
;
A
#
# COMPACT_ATOMS: atom_id res chain seq x y z
N MET A 1 -35.32 60.13 25.45
CA MET A 1 -34.03 59.71 26.04
C MET A 1 -34.15 58.24 26.38
N LEU A 2 -33.54 57.37 25.58
CA LEU A 2 -33.50 55.92 25.79
C LEU A 2 -32.09 55.45 25.43
N ASN A 3 -31.32 55.05 26.45
CA ASN A 3 -29.98 54.48 26.32
C ASN A 3 -30.11 53.03 25.86
N THR A 4 -29.54 52.68 24.70
CA THR A 4 -29.41 51.28 24.30
C THR A 4 -27.94 50.89 24.41
N LEU A 5 -27.63 50.13 25.46
CA LEU A 5 -26.31 49.55 25.74
C LEU A 5 -26.15 48.29 24.87
N ILE A 6 -25.20 48.29 23.93
CA ILE A 6 -24.86 47.10 23.13
C ILE A 6 -23.80 46.31 23.90
N ILE A 7 -24.20 45.16 24.44
CA ILE A 7 -23.30 44.21 25.11
C ILE A 7 -22.77 43.22 24.05
N CYS A 8 -21.51 43.38 23.64
CA CYS A 8 -20.82 42.40 22.79
C CYS A 8 -20.39 41.20 23.65
N ILE A 9 -21.13 40.09 23.54
CA ILE A 9 -20.74 38.80 24.12
C ILE A 9 -19.68 38.18 23.21
N PHE A 10 -18.41 38.28 23.60
CA PHE A 10 -17.34 37.49 22.99
C PHE A 10 -17.50 36.03 23.41
N PHE A 11 -18.02 35.19 22.51
CA PHE A 11 -17.90 33.75 22.64
C PHE A 11 -16.43 33.37 22.48
N VAL A 12 -15.73 33.23 23.60
CA VAL A 12 -14.44 32.54 23.64
C VAL A 12 -14.73 31.07 23.34
N ILE A 13 -14.60 30.68 22.07
CA ILE A 13 -14.52 29.28 21.70
C ILE A 13 -13.22 28.79 22.33
N ARG A 14 -13.34 28.04 23.44
CA ARG A 14 -12.24 27.22 23.91
C ARG A 14 -12.01 26.17 22.84
N ILE A 15 -10.97 26.36 22.02
CA ILE A 15 -10.40 25.29 21.22
C ILE A 15 -9.94 24.26 22.26
N ASN A 16 -10.74 23.22 22.46
CA ASN A 16 -10.29 22.05 23.15
C ASN A 16 -9.14 21.54 22.28
N ALA A 17 -7.89 21.68 22.75
CA ALA A 17 -6.75 21.02 22.15
C ALA A 17 -7.01 19.52 22.28
N GLY A 18 -7.76 18.98 21.32
CA GLY A 18 -8.01 17.57 21.19
C GLY A 18 -6.65 16.92 21.07
N VAL A 19 -6.34 16.07 22.06
CA VAL A 19 -5.36 14.99 22.06
C VAL A 19 -4.49 15.01 20.81
N ILE A 20 -3.25 15.50 20.96
CA ILE A 20 -2.18 15.30 19.98
C ILE A 20 -2.25 13.82 19.60
N PRO A 21 -2.48 13.46 18.31
CA PRO A 21 -2.52 12.06 17.93
C PRO A 21 -1.23 11.42 18.42
N THR A 22 -1.35 10.33 19.16
CA THR A 22 -0.25 9.42 19.47
C THR A 22 0.65 9.36 18.25
N SER A 23 1.93 9.71 18.41
CA SER A 23 2.91 9.70 17.33
C SER A 23 2.76 8.38 16.58
N PHE A 24 2.37 8.45 15.31
CA PHE A 24 2.16 7.26 14.50
C PHE A 24 3.42 6.39 14.54
N ASN A 25 3.31 5.21 15.15
CA ASN A 25 4.44 4.34 15.37
C ASN A 25 4.52 3.34 14.22
N ILE A 26 5.45 3.58 13.29
CA ILE A 26 5.66 2.73 12.12
C ILE A 26 6.00 1.30 12.53
N THR A 27 6.80 1.12 13.59
CA THR A 27 7.15 -0.23 14.09
C THR A 27 5.93 -0.96 14.60
N GLU A 28 5.04 -0.28 15.33
CA GLU A 28 3.79 -0.87 15.80
C GLU A 28 2.86 -1.26 14.64
N GLU A 29 2.79 -0.42 13.59
CA GLU A 29 1.97 -0.72 12.42
C GLU A 29 2.53 -1.87 11.58
N LEU A 30 3.86 -1.95 11.42
CA LEU A 30 4.52 -3.09 10.77
C LEU A 30 4.26 -4.40 11.54
N ASP A 31 4.36 -4.36 12.87
CA ASP A 31 4.08 -5.51 13.74
C ASP A 31 2.61 -5.94 13.70
N LYS A 32 1.67 -4.97 13.60
CA LYS A 32 0.26 -5.27 13.37
C LYS A 32 0.04 -5.98 12.05
N ILE A 33 0.62 -5.47 10.96
CA ILE A 33 0.51 -6.09 9.63
C ILE A 33 1.06 -7.52 9.69
N SER A 34 2.25 -7.72 10.25
CA SER A 34 2.90 -9.04 10.22
C SER A 34 2.20 -10.10 11.06
N LYS A 35 1.55 -9.71 12.16
CA LYS A 35 0.76 -10.60 13.01
C LYS A 35 -0.64 -10.88 12.49
N ASP A 36 -1.09 -10.11 11.51
CA ASP A 36 -2.40 -10.31 10.88
C ASP A 36 -2.41 -11.56 10.00
N CYS A 37 -3.53 -11.80 9.34
CA CYS A 37 -3.77 -12.95 8.51
C CYS A 37 -4.66 -12.64 7.31
N LEU A 38 -4.46 -13.45 6.26
CA LEU A 38 -5.38 -13.60 5.15
C LEU A 38 -6.02 -15.00 5.18
N THR A 39 -7.35 -15.04 5.14
CA THR A 39 -8.14 -16.24 4.90
C THR A 39 -8.15 -16.60 3.41
N ASN A 40 -8.56 -17.81 3.07
CA ASN A 40 -8.74 -18.21 1.67
C ASN A 40 -9.70 -17.29 0.89
N ALA A 41 -10.78 -16.82 1.53
CA ALA A 41 -11.72 -15.91 0.89
C ALA A 41 -11.10 -14.53 0.62
N GLU A 42 -10.27 -14.05 1.54
CA GLU A 42 -9.52 -12.80 1.37
C GLU A 42 -8.47 -12.91 0.25
N HIS A 43 -7.78 -14.05 0.12
CA HIS A 43 -6.92 -14.34 -1.03
C HIS A 43 -7.70 -14.32 -2.37
N HIS A 44 -8.98 -14.74 -2.36
CA HIS A 44 -9.83 -14.67 -3.57
C HIS A 44 -10.22 -13.23 -3.88
N GLU A 45 -10.63 -12.44 -2.88
CA GLU A 45 -10.99 -11.03 -3.07
C GLU A 45 -9.80 -10.22 -3.62
N LEU A 46 -8.61 -10.45 -3.07
CA LEU A 46 -7.38 -9.78 -3.48
C LEU A 46 -7.03 -10.02 -4.96
N THR A 47 -7.17 -11.26 -5.42
CA THR A 47 -6.90 -11.66 -6.82
C THR A 47 -8.09 -11.41 -7.76
N GLY A 48 -9.08 -10.64 -7.32
CA GLY A 48 -10.29 -10.37 -8.12
C GLY A 48 -11.10 -11.62 -8.45
N ASN A 49 -11.00 -12.67 -7.63
CA ASN A 49 -11.59 -13.99 -7.82
C ASN A 49 -11.10 -14.74 -9.08
N LYS A 50 -9.94 -14.34 -9.62
CA LYS A 50 -9.30 -15.00 -10.78
C LYS A 50 -8.82 -16.40 -10.45
N TYR A 51 -8.35 -16.60 -9.22
CA TYR A 51 -7.83 -17.87 -8.72
C TYR A 51 -8.71 -18.41 -7.59
N LYS A 52 -8.68 -19.74 -7.39
CA LYS A 52 -9.50 -20.43 -6.38
C LYS A 52 -8.66 -21.30 -5.46
N GLY A 53 -9.15 -21.48 -4.23
CA GLY A 53 -8.51 -22.30 -3.20
C GLY A 53 -7.04 -21.91 -2.95
N HIS A 54 -6.19 -22.90 -2.75
CA HIS A 54 -4.77 -22.74 -2.47
C HIS A 54 -3.99 -22.04 -3.60
N LEU A 55 -4.51 -22.06 -4.84
CA LEU A 55 -3.85 -21.41 -5.97
C LEU A 55 -3.88 -19.89 -5.84
N ALA A 56 -4.93 -19.33 -5.24
CA ALA A 56 -5.00 -17.90 -4.96
C ALA A 56 -3.93 -17.48 -3.95
N SER A 57 -3.81 -18.20 -2.83
CA SER A 57 -2.76 -17.94 -1.82
C SER A 57 -1.32 -18.17 -2.30
N PHE A 58 -1.16 -18.93 -3.39
CA PHE A 58 0.16 -19.20 -3.98
C PHE A 58 0.57 -18.11 -4.97
N LEU A 59 -0.38 -17.65 -5.80
CA LEU A 59 -0.11 -16.72 -6.90
C LEU A 59 -0.20 -15.25 -6.50
N ASP A 60 -0.90 -14.93 -5.42
CA ASP A 60 -1.11 -13.55 -4.99
C ASP A 60 0.13 -12.87 -4.40
N TRP A 61 1.21 -13.61 -4.11
CA TRP A 61 2.46 -13.03 -3.60
C TRP A 61 2.94 -11.86 -4.45
N ASN A 62 3.13 -12.12 -5.75
CA ASN A 62 3.67 -11.12 -6.66
C ASN A 62 2.69 -9.95 -6.81
N GLU A 63 1.38 -10.21 -6.71
CA GLU A 63 0.36 -9.16 -6.73
C GLU A 63 0.42 -8.28 -5.47
N ILE A 64 0.58 -8.87 -4.27
CA ILE A 64 0.73 -8.13 -3.01
C ILE A 64 2.01 -7.29 -3.03
N GLU A 65 3.15 -7.92 -3.28
CA GLU A 65 4.47 -7.26 -3.23
C GLU A 65 4.53 -6.09 -4.21
N LEU A 66 4.16 -6.32 -5.47
CA LEU A 66 4.16 -5.27 -6.48
C LEU A 66 3.13 -4.18 -6.17
N SER A 67 1.97 -4.52 -5.60
CA SER A 67 0.99 -3.51 -5.17
C SER A 67 1.51 -2.65 -4.03
N VAL A 68 2.19 -3.24 -3.05
CA VAL A 68 2.85 -2.51 -1.96
C VAL A 68 3.94 -1.57 -2.50
N TYR A 69 4.71 -2.01 -3.49
CA TYR A 69 5.69 -1.16 -4.18
C TYR A 69 5.01 0.00 -4.94
N ILE A 70 3.95 -0.29 -5.70
CA ILE A 70 3.19 0.72 -6.45
C ILE A 70 2.54 1.77 -5.52
N ILE A 71 2.06 1.37 -4.35
CA ILE A 71 1.54 2.32 -3.34
C ILE A 71 2.63 3.31 -2.92
N GLY A 72 3.86 2.85 -2.66
CA GLY A 72 4.99 3.72 -2.33
C GLY A 72 5.30 4.72 -3.45
N ASN A 73 5.42 4.22 -4.69
CA ASN A 73 5.62 5.08 -5.86
C ASN A 73 4.49 6.09 -6.05
N SER A 74 3.25 5.71 -5.73
CA SER A 74 2.09 6.62 -5.81
C SER A 74 2.22 7.79 -4.84
N GLU A 75 2.68 7.55 -3.61
CA GLU A 75 2.86 8.63 -2.64
C GLU A 75 4.06 9.53 -3.01
N ILE A 76 5.14 8.97 -3.59
CA ILE A 76 6.24 9.78 -4.15
C ILE A 76 5.70 10.70 -5.26
N ARG A 77 5.01 10.14 -6.26
CA ARG A 77 4.45 10.90 -7.38
C ARG A 77 3.54 12.03 -6.89
N LYS A 78 2.68 11.74 -5.91
CA LYS A 78 1.81 12.74 -5.29
C LYS A 78 2.60 13.87 -4.63
N ALA A 79 3.66 13.57 -3.88
CA ALA A 79 4.47 14.58 -3.21
C ALA A 79 5.28 15.45 -4.19
N LEU A 80 5.68 14.88 -5.33
CA LEU A 80 6.39 15.59 -6.39
C LEU A 80 5.45 16.32 -7.37
N GLY A 81 4.13 16.15 -7.25
CA GLY A 81 3.14 16.74 -8.15
C GLY A 81 3.10 16.08 -9.53
N PHE A 82 3.57 14.84 -9.65
CA PHE A 82 3.52 14.05 -10.87
C PHE A 82 2.12 13.46 -11.09
N GLY A 83 1.83 13.03 -12.31
CA GLY A 83 0.59 12.34 -12.65
C GLY A 83 0.43 11.01 -11.91
N PRO A 84 -0.71 10.31 -12.07
CA PRO A 84 -0.88 8.96 -11.51
C PRO A 84 0.15 7.98 -12.08
N PRO A 85 0.44 6.88 -11.37
CA PRO A 85 1.39 5.87 -11.84
C PRO A 85 0.79 5.02 -12.97
N GLY A 86 1.65 4.37 -13.77
CA GLY A 86 1.24 3.62 -14.96
C GLY A 86 1.03 4.48 -16.21
N PRO A 87 0.65 3.90 -17.36
CA PRO A 87 0.42 2.46 -17.56
C PRO A 87 1.72 1.64 -17.43
N TRP A 88 1.60 0.38 -16.96
CA TRP A 88 2.73 -0.51 -16.62
C TRP A 88 3.12 -1.43 -17.78
N ASN A 89 2.78 -1.02 -19.00
CA ASN A 89 2.83 -1.83 -20.18
C ASN A 89 4.23 -1.88 -20.80
N ASN A 90 4.86 -3.04 -20.65
CA ASN A 90 5.94 -3.56 -21.49
C ASN A 90 7.20 -2.66 -21.62
N GLU A 91 7.45 -1.79 -20.65
CA GLU A 91 8.66 -0.99 -20.60
C GLU A 91 9.87 -1.90 -20.35
N THR A 92 10.91 -1.77 -21.17
CA THR A 92 12.22 -2.38 -20.91
C THR A 92 12.96 -1.55 -19.86
N PHE A 93 13.94 -2.15 -19.19
CA PHE A 93 14.88 -1.39 -18.37
C PHE A 93 15.50 -0.27 -19.21
N PRO A 94 15.49 0.99 -18.75
CA PRO A 94 16.07 2.08 -19.51
C PRO A 94 17.59 1.93 -19.53
N SER A 95 18.22 2.31 -20.65
CA SER A 95 19.66 2.54 -20.66
C SER A 95 20.01 3.84 -19.93
N ASP A 96 21.26 3.98 -19.52
CA ASP A 96 21.77 5.24 -18.94
C ASP A 96 21.56 6.42 -19.91
N GLU A 97 21.73 6.19 -21.21
CA GLU A 97 21.44 7.19 -22.24
C GLU A 97 19.98 7.62 -22.22
N ARG A 98 19.03 6.68 -22.11
CA ARG A 98 17.59 6.98 -22.05
C ARG A 98 17.22 7.71 -20.76
N LEU A 99 17.79 7.33 -19.61
CA LEU A 99 17.62 8.04 -18.35
C LEU A 99 18.16 9.47 -18.44
N ASN A 100 19.35 9.64 -19.02
CA ASN A 100 19.97 10.96 -19.17
C ASN A 100 19.15 11.86 -20.11
N ALA A 101 18.58 11.28 -21.17
CA ALA A 101 17.74 11.97 -22.15
C ALA A 101 16.33 12.31 -21.66
N ALA A 102 15.93 11.91 -20.44
CA ALA A 102 14.62 12.25 -19.89
C ALA A 102 14.38 13.77 -19.90
N SER A 103 13.28 14.19 -20.54
CA SER A 103 12.97 15.59 -20.81
C SER A 103 12.63 16.40 -19.55
N ASN A 104 12.18 15.71 -18.50
CA ASN A 104 11.79 16.29 -17.22
C ASN A 104 11.91 15.26 -16.09
N LEU A 105 11.69 15.70 -14.85
CA LEU A 105 11.82 14.86 -13.65
C LEU A 105 10.75 13.76 -13.55
N GLU A 106 9.54 14.01 -14.05
CA GLU A 106 8.48 12.99 -14.04
C GLU A 106 8.81 11.83 -14.99
N GLU A 107 9.29 12.14 -16.19
CA GLU A 107 9.75 11.14 -17.15
C GLU A 107 10.95 10.36 -16.59
N TYR A 108 11.92 11.06 -15.98
CA TYR A 108 13.06 10.44 -15.32
C TYR A 108 12.63 9.46 -14.24
N PHE A 109 11.75 9.88 -13.32
CA PHE A 109 11.21 9.04 -12.26
C PHE A 109 10.41 7.85 -12.82
N LYS A 110 9.61 8.07 -13.87
CA LYS A 110 8.84 7.00 -14.54
C LYS A 110 9.80 5.92 -15.07
N LEU A 111 10.86 6.32 -15.76
CA LEU A 111 11.83 5.39 -16.34
C LEU A 111 12.51 4.52 -15.27
N GLN A 112 12.84 5.10 -14.12
CA GLN A 112 13.45 4.34 -13.01
C GLN A 112 12.50 3.32 -12.39
N THR A 113 11.22 3.68 -12.22
CA THR A 113 10.30 2.91 -11.37
C THR A 113 9.41 1.92 -12.14
N THR A 114 9.19 2.17 -13.43
CA THR A 114 8.21 1.41 -14.23
C THR A 114 8.77 0.07 -14.71
N SER A 115 10.06 -0.01 -15.03
CA SER A 115 10.62 -1.18 -15.72
C SER A 115 10.65 -2.45 -14.86
N SER A 116 10.93 -2.35 -13.56
CA SER A 116 10.88 -3.48 -12.63
C SER A 116 9.45 -4.02 -12.50
N VAL A 117 8.48 -3.13 -12.31
CA VAL A 117 7.05 -3.47 -12.25
C VAL A 117 6.58 -4.09 -13.56
N SER A 118 6.90 -3.50 -14.71
CA SER A 118 6.54 -4.02 -16.03
C SER A 118 7.14 -5.39 -16.29
N PHE A 119 8.41 -5.62 -15.93
CA PHE A 119 9.06 -6.90 -16.08
C PHE A 119 8.37 -7.98 -15.24
N SER A 120 8.18 -7.73 -13.94
CA SER A 120 7.54 -8.68 -13.04
C SER A 120 6.08 -8.93 -13.42
N ALA A 121 5.32 -7.88 -13.76
CA ALA A 121 3.95 -8.01 -14.23
C ALA A 121 3.85 -8.93 -15.46
N ARG A 122 4.77 -8.80 -16.42
CA ARG A 122 4.83 -9.66 -17.60
C ARG A 122 5.16 -11.12 -17.25
N VAL A 123 6.17 -11.35 -16.40
CA VAL A 123 6.57 -12.70 -15.96
C VAL A 123 5.42 -13.41 -15.25
N HIS A 124 4.69 -12.68 -14.40
CA HIS A 124 3.61 -13.22 -13.59
C HIS A 124 2.21 -13.09 -14.23
N LYS A 125 2.12 -12.53 -15.45
CA LYS A 125 0.86 -12.31 -16.19
C LYS A 125 -0.17 -11.49 -15.38
N ILE A 126 0.33 -10.48 -14.67
CA ILE A 126 -0.47 -9.52 -13.89
C ILE A 126 -0.84 -8.35 -14.81
N THR A 127 -2.11 -8.00 -14.82
CA THR A 127 -2.64 -6.88 -15.61
C THR A 127 -2.79 -5.61 -14.77
N GLU A 128 -2.99 -4.46 -15.40
CA GLU A 128 -3.25 -3.20 -14.67
C GLU A 128 -4.49 -3.31 -13.78
N LYS A 129 -5.54 -3.98 -14.26
CA LYS A 129 -6.76 -4.24 -13.49
C LYS A 129 -6.52 -5.13 -12.26
N ASP A 130 -5.57 -6.06 -12.35
CA ASP A 130 -5.17 -6.89 -11.22
C ASP A 130 -4.50 -6.00 -10.15
N PHE A 131 -3.59 -5.09 -10.54
CA PHE A 131 -3.01 -4.11 -9.59
C PHE A 131 -4.07 -3.19 -8.98
N GLU A 132 -4.99 -2.65 -9.76
CA GLU A 132 -6.07 -1.80 -9.23
C GLU A 132 -6.91 -2.54 -8.19
N THR A 133 -7.13 -3.84 -8.40
CA THR A 133 -7.92 -4.68 -7.49
C THR A 133 -7.15 -4.96 -6.21
N ALA A 134 -5.90 -5.40 -6.33
CA ALA A 134 -5.05 -5.66 -5.18
C ALA A 134 -4.78 -4.40 -4.34
N ILE A 135 -4.46 -3.26 -4.98
CA ILE A 135 -4.25 -1.98 -4.28
C ILE A 135 -5.52 -1.55 -3.53
N ARG A 136 -6.69 -1.62 -4.18
CA ARG A 136 -7.97 -1.29 -3.52
C ARG A 136 -8.26 -2.19 -2.33
N TYR A 137 -7.96 -3.48 -2.45
CA TYR A 137 -8.09 -4.43 -1.36
C TYR A 137 -7.12 -4.08 -0.21
N LEU A 138 -5.85 -3.85 -0.50
CA LEU A 138 -4.83 -3.50 0.48
C LEU A 138 -5.14 -2.16 1.18
N ASP A 139 -5.59 -1.14 0.47
CA ASP A 139 -5.97 0.15 1.07
C ASP A 139 -7.14 0.00 2.06
N LYS A 140 -8.07 -0.93 1.79
CA LYS A 140 -9.19 -1.26 2.69
C LYS A 140 -8.73 -2.11 3.88
N ARG A 141 -7.92 -3.14 3.63
CA ARG A 141 -7.55 -4.17 4.62
C ARG A 141 -6.39 -3.76 5.50
N LEU A 142 -5.42 -3.03 4.95
CA LEU A 142 -4.16 -2.58 5.53
C LEU A 142 -3.95 -1.07 5.29
N PRO A 143 -4.85 -0.19 5.78
CA PRO A 143 -4.74 1.26 5.54
C PRO A 143 -3.42 1.85 6.08
N GLY A 144 -2.78 1.17 7.05
CA GLY A 144 -1.47 1.52 7.59
C GLY A 144 -0.36 1.57 6.53
N THR A 145 -0.41 0.73 5.50
CA THR A 145 0.59 0.67 4.43
C THR A 145 0.76 2.01 3.72
N ARG A 146 -0.35 2.57 3.22
CA ARG A 146 -0.33 3.88 2.55
C ARG A 146 0.02 5.01 3.51
N LEU A 147 -0.42 4.91 4.77
CA LEU A 147 -0.12 5.90 5.80
C LEU A 147 1.37 5.94 6.16
N ILE A 148 2.05 4.79 6.22
CA ILE A 148 3.50 4.70 6.41
C ILE A 148 4.24 5.43 5.29
N TYR A 149 3.95 5.08 4.02
CA TYR A 149 4.60 5.72 2.89
C TYR A 149 4.36 7.24 2.88
N ARG A 150 3.11 7.68 3.04
CA ARG A 150 2.79 9.10 3.07
C ARG A 150 3.60 9.86 4.10
N LYS A 151 3.64 9.36 5.34
CA LYS A 151 4.40 10.01 6.43
C LYS A 151 5.90 10.03 6.15
N LYS A 152 6.44 8.97 5.56
CA LYS A 152 7.87 8.89 5.23
C LYS A 152 8.26 9.78 4.06
N VAL A 153 7.43 9.86 3.03
CA VAL A 153 7.61 10.84 1.96
C VAL A 153 7.52 12.25 2.53
N GLU A 154 6.49 12.58 3.31
CA GLU A 154 6.35 13.89 3.95
C GLU A 154 7.54 14.24 4.85
N GLU A 155 8.09 13.26 5.59
CA GLU A 155 9.30 13.42 6.40
C GLU A 155 10.52 13.77 5.56
N PHE A 156 10.78 12.99 4.52
CA PHE A 156 11.88 13.26 3.60
C PHE A 156 11.75 14.65 2.95
N MET A 157 10.55 14.99 2.48
CA MET A 157 10.29 16.25 1.76
C MET A 157 10.45 17.50 2.64
N ARG A 158 10.29 17.40 3.98
CA ARG A 158 10.47 18.55 4.88
C ARG A 158 11.88 19.12 4.84
N ASP A 159 12.87 18.26 4.66
CA ASP A 159 14.29 18.64 4.68
C ASP A 159 14.83 19.00 3.28
N HIS A 160 14.05 18.76 2.23
CA HIS A 160 14.47 18.90 0.84
C HIS A 160 13.65 19.98 0.10
N LYS A 161 14.22 21.19 0.02
CA LYS A 161 13.54 22.35 -0.61
C LYS A 161 13.71 22.44 -2.13
N THR A 162 14.71 21.76 -2.69
CA THR A 162 15.01 21.80 -4.12
C THR A 162 14.74 20.44 -4.73
N ILE A 163 13.81 20.39 -5.69
CA ILE A 163 13.50 19.16 -6.43
C ILE A 163 14.44 19.09 -7.64
N ASN A 164 15.31 18.08 -7.66
CA ASN A 164 16.23 17.78 -8.75
C ASN A 164 16.40 16.26 -8.88
N ARG A 165 17.13 15.78 -9.89
CA ARG A 165 17.32 14.33 -10.12
C ARG A 165 17.92 13.62 -8.91
N LYS A 166 18.97 14.18 -8.32
CA LYS A 166 19.61 13.61 -7.12
C LYS A 166 18.62 13.44 -5.96
N MET A 167 17.79 14.44 -5.70
CA MET A 167 16.80 14.38 -4.64
C MET A 167 15.71 13.33 -4.94
N VAL A 168 15.34 13.16 -6.20
CA VAL A 168 14.42 12.09 -6.63
C VAL A 168 15.05 10.71 -6.42
N ASP A 169 16.34 10.55 -6.72
CA ASP A 169 17.09 9.31 -6.45
C ASP A 169 17.11 9.02 -4.94
N ASP A 170 17.54 10.00 -4.14
CA ASP A 170 17.63 9.88 -2.69
C ASP A 170 16.25 9.54 -2.06
N LEU A 171 15.16 10.14 -2.55
CA LEU A 171 13.80 9.84 -2.11
C LEU A 171 13.38 8.42 -2.51
N THR A 172 13.72 7.99 -3.72
CA THR A 172 13.37 6.66 -4.23
C THR A 172 14.09 5.58 -3.43
N ASP A 173 15.38 5.75 -3.15
CA ASP A 173 16.17 4.85 -2.31
C ASP A 173 15.62 4.80 -0.87
N TYR A 174 15.33 5.97 -0.29
CA TYR A 174 14.75 6.06 1.05
C TYR A 174 13.41 5.32 1.15
N ILE A 175 12.54 5.46 0.16
CA ILE A 175 11.24 4.78 0.13
C ILE A 175 11.38 3.30 -0.21
N TYR A 176 12.40 2.90 -0.97
CA TYR A 176 12.73 1.50 -1.21
C TYR A 176 13.06 0.77 0.10
N GLU A 177 13.80 1.39 1.03
CA GLU A 177 14.03 0.82 2.36
C GLU A 177 12.75 0.62 3.17
N ILE A 178 11.75 1.48 2.97
CA ILE A 178 10.42 1.36 3.60
C ILE A 178 9.62 0.24 2.94
N PHE A 179 9.72 0.12 1.61
CA PHE A 179 9.13 -0.98 0.86
C PHE A 179 9.62 -2.34 1.36
N GLU A 180 10.94 -2.52 1.57
CA GLU A 180 11.49 -3.78 2.07
C GLU A 180 10.86 -4.19 3.42
N LYS A 181 10.71 -3.24 4.35
CA LYS A 181 10.06 -3.48 5.65
C LYS A 181 8.59 -3.86 5.52
N LEU A 182 7.86 -3.18 4.64
CA LEU A 182 6.45 -3.48 4.37
C LEU A 182 6.28 -4.82 3.68
N ARG A 183 7.15 -5.13 2.71
CA ARG A 183 7.19 -6.42 2.02
C ARG A 183 7.36 -7.54 3.03
N ASP A 184 8.37 -7.45 3.90
CA ASP A 184 8.64 -8.46 4.92
C ASP A 184 7.43 -8.63 5.87
N ALA A 185 6.82 -7.54 6.32
CA ALA A 185 5.62 -7.60 7.16
C ALA A 185 4.43 -8.26 6.44
N THR A 186 4.17 -7.90 5.18
CA THR A 186 3.10 -8.51 4.39
C THR A 186 3.37 -9.97 4.04
N GLU A 187 4.64 -10.35 3.93
CA GLU A 187 5.05 -11.73 3.69
C GLU A 187 4.82 -12.59 4.95
N GLU A 188 5.18 -12.09 6.13
CA GLU A 188 4.87 -12.74 7.42
C GLU A 188 3.36 -12.94 7.60
N MET A 189 2.56 -11.91 7.31
CA MET A 189 1.10 -11.96 7.33
C MET A 189 0.57 -13.10 6.43
N ARG A 190 1.10 -13.19 5.21
CA ARG A 190 0.71 -14.20 4.21
C ARG A 190 1.08 -15.62 4.66
N TRP A 191 2.26 -15.81 5.23
CA TRP A 191 2.70 -17.12 5.71
C TRP A 191 2.16 -17.50 7.08
N ASN A 192 1.37 -16.65 7.73
CA ASN A 192 0.90 -16.88 9.09
C ASN A 192 0.16 -18.23 9.22
N ILE A 193 0.89 -19.22 9.75
CA ILE A 193 0.48 -20.63 9.80
C ILE A 193 -0.79 -20.80 10.65
N ARG A 194 -0.99 -19.94 11.65
CA ARG A 194 -2.17 -20.00 12.52
C ARG A 194 -3.45 -19.88 11.71
N CYS A 195 -3.44 -19.08 10.65
CA CYS A 195 -4.61 -18.82 9.84
C CYS A 195 -4.82 -19.88 8.75
N ARG A 196 -3.75 -20.43 8.17
CA ARG A 196 -3.85 -21.63 7.31
C ARG A 196 -4.38 -22.86 8.07
N LEU A 197 -4.04 -23.01 9.35
CA LEU A 197 -4.56 -24.07 10.20
C LEU A 197 -5.98 -23.80 10.72
N LYS A 198 -6.36 -22.53 10.92
CA LYS A 198 -7.72 -22.13 11.27
C LYS A 198 -8.68 -22.41 10.11
N ASP A 199 -8.34 -21.97 8.90
CA ASP A 199 -9.12 -22.26 7.70
C ASP A 199 -9.28 -23.76 7.44
N ARG A 200 -8.21 -24.55 7.66
CA ARG A 200 -8.28 -26.02 7.55
C ARG A 200 -9.20 -26.64 8.61
N ARG A 201 -9.15 -26.15 9.86
CA ARG A 201 -10.05 -26.62 10.93
C ARG A 201 -11.49 -26.23 10.66
N ASP A 202 -11.76 -25.00 10.24
CA ASP A 202 -13.11 -24.53 9.93
C ASP A 202 -13.68 -25.28 8.72
N TYR A 203 -12.84 -25.60 7.71
CA TYR A 203 -13.21 -26.48 6.61
C TYR A 203 -13.56 -27.90 7.07
N ILE A 204 -12.71 -28.55 7.89
CA ILE A 204 -12.98 -29.89 8.43
C ILE A 204 -14.23 -29.89 9.33
N THR A 205 -14.41 -28.86 10.15
CA THR A 205 -15.55 -28.74 11.08
C THR A 205 -16.85 -28.53 10.30
N SER A 206 -16.85 -27.68 9.27
CA SER A 206 -18.03 -27.49 8.42
C SER A 206 -18.44 -28.77 7.69
N TYR A 207 -17.48 -29.53 7.14
CA TYR A 207 -17.76 -30.83 6.51
C TYR A 207 -18.18 -31.91 7.51
N GLY A 208 -17.57 -31.95 8.70
CA GLY A 208 -17.97 -32.88 9.76
C GLY A 208 -19.39 -32.63 10.28
N ILE A 209 -19.78 -31.36 10.41
CA ILE A 209 -21.16 -30.97 10.74
C ILE A 209 -22.12 -31.34 9.60
N PHE A 210 -21.77 -31.05 8.34
CA PHE A 210 -22.60 -31.42 7.18
C PHE A 210 -22.77 -32.94 7.03
N SER A 211 -21.74 -33.75 7.30
CA SER A 211 -21.84 -35.22 7.27
C SER A 211 -22.80 -35.73 8.35
N SER A 212 -22.75 -35.16 9.56
CA SER A 212 -23.65 -35.54 10.67
C SER A 212 -25.12 -35.10 10.49
N LEU A 213 -25.38 -34.13 9.60
CA LEU A 213 -26.72 -33.64 9.28
C LEU A 213 -27.37 -34.42 8.12
N LEU A 214 -26.59 -35.16 7.32
CA LEU A 214 -27.05 -35.99 6.21
C LEU A 214 -27.24 -37.47 6.59
N GLU A 215 -26.88 -37.86 7.83
CA GLU A 215 -27.07 -39.21 8.39
C GLU A 215 -28.33 -39.34 9.28
N LYS A 216 -29.32 -38.46 9.10
CA LYS A 216 -30.66 -38.56 9.73
C LYS A 216 -31.76 -38.65 8.68
#